data_AF-A0A1S8GPQ0-F1
#
_entry.id   AF-A0A1S8GPQ0-F1
#
_cell.length_a   1.000
_cell.length_b   1.000
_cell.length_c   1.000
_cell.angle_alpha   90.00
_cell.angle_beta   90.00
_cell.angle_gamma   90.00
#
_symmetry.space_group_name_H-M   'P 1'
#
loop_
_entity.id
_entity.type
_entity.pdbx_description
1 polymer ?
#
loop_
_entity_poly.entity_id
_entity_poly.type
_entity_poly.pdbx_seq_one_letter_code
_entity_poly.pdbx_strand_id
1 'polypeptide(L)'
;MVYGKKRLCSLVGFVGILGLVSGCAGFDDNFKAKQSAWAEQPGTKTLAVQISGHDDLHTQPLSCKLADADVMLFPDVPFFRNYLRVDMAQAGFREKIGNQHAKALVRSAARNDDCRLVFNNLPAGSWLLATRPQFYINDAASQHRVAPPMFMWNMITVSAESDVTAVHVEKDLSRIVRKKHQYVRKHTHKKSKKRIREFRGEGSPDTQQDSWIMTPADKQTLGILGGDQAPTAITPTGQQEP
;
A
#
# COMPACT_ATOMS: atom_id res chain seq x y z
N MET A 1 45.64 48.39 38.62
CA MET A 1 44.60 47.37 38.41
C MET A 1 43.78 47.76 37.19
N VAL A 2 43.79 46.87 36.21
CA VAL A 2 43.18 47.00 34.88
C VAL A 2 41.78 46.39 34.94
N TYR A 3 40.76 47.06 34.40
CA TYR A 3 39.88 46.53 33.34
C TYR A 3 38.97 47.65 32.84
N GLY A 4 39.27 48.12 31.62
CA GLY A 4 38.55 49.16 30.91
C GLY A 4 37.49 48.59 29.94
N LYS A 5 36.52 49.45 29.62
CA LYS A 5 35.61 49.34 28.46
C LYS A 5 36.38 48.98 27.18
N LYS A 6 35.92 47.97 26.44
CA LYS A 6 36.08 47.92 24.97
C LYS A 6 34.87 47.26 24.30
N ARG A 7 34.42 47.92 23.22
CA ARG A 7 33.51 47.43 22.18
C ARG A 7 34.00 46.09 21.62
N LEU A 8 33.07 45.23 21.22
CA LEU A 8 33.34 44.23 20.19
C LEU A 8 32.14 44.17 19.23
N CYS A 9 32.23 44.93 18.15
CA CYS A 9 31.65 44.51 16.88
C CYS A 9 32.67 43.54 16.27
N SER A 10 32.30 42.27 16.14
CA SER A 10 32.93 41.33 15.23
C SER A 10 31.81 40.51 14.58
N LEU A 11 31.30 41.07 13.48
CA LEU A 11 30.74 40.32 12.36
C LEU A 11 31.71 39.22 11.96
N VAL A 12 31.42 37.95 12.27
CA VAL A 12 31.62 36.77 11.40
C VAL A 12 30.81 35.63 12.04
N GLY A 13 29.87 35.03 11.30
CA GLY A 13 29.38 33.69 11.66
C GLY A 13 27.87 33.46 11.70
N PHE A 14 27.03 34.41 11.30
CA PHE A 14 25.66 34.10 10.91
C PHE A 14 25.44 34.60 9.48
N VAL A 15 26.04 33.87 8.54
CA VAL A 15 25.33 33.56 7.29
C VAL A 15 24.06 32.86 7.80
N GLY A 16 22.93 33.55 7.96
CA GLY A 16 22.30 34.22 6.84
C GLY A 16 21.81 33.19 5.82
N ILE A 17 21.87 31.89 6.13
CA ILE A 17 20.95 30.89 5.60
C ILE A 17 19.63 31.11 6.36
N LEU A 18 19.02 32.27 6.12
CA LEU A 18 17.58 32.35 5.89
C LEU A 18 17.36 31.52 4.62
N GLY A 19 17.49 30.20 4.80
CA GLY A 19 17.28 29.21 3.78
C GLY A 19 15.85 29.40 3.37
N LEU A 20 15.69 29.91 2.15
CA LEU A 20 14.58 29.66 1.25
C LEU A 20 13.57 28.72 1.90
N VAL A 21 12.58 29.34 2.56
CA VAL A 21 11.29 28.71 2.83
C VAL A 21 10.58 28.61 1.47
N SER A 22 11.19 27.86 0.55
CA SER A 22 10.56 27.34 -0.65
C SER A 22 9.84 26.08 -0.21
N GLY A 23 8.52 26.17 -0.18
CA GLY A 23 7.64 25.08 0.21
C GLY A 23 7.85 23.79 -0.58
N CYS A 24 7.34 22.70 -0.01
CA CYS A 24 7.05 21.44 -0.68
C CYS A 24 8.22 20.78 -1.44
N ALA A 25 9.34 20.53 -0.78
CA ALA A 25 10.23 19.47 -1.24
C ALA A 25 9.50 18.13 -1.03
N GLY A 26 9.09 17.47 -2.12
CA GLY A 26 8.54 16.13 -2.05
C GLY A 26 9.60 15.13 -1.60
N PHE A 27 9.22 13.87 -1.39
CA PHE A 27 10.21 12.81 -1.17
C PHE A 27 11.15 12.74 -2.38
N ASP A 28 12.42 13.08 -2.16
CA ASP A 28 13.45 13.25 -3.19
C ASP A 28 14.74 12.52 -2.77
N ASP A 29 14.57 11.25 -2.38
CA ASP A 29 15.70 10.33 -2.24
C ASP A 29 16.34 10.08 -3.63
N ASN A 30 17.55 9.54 -3.67
CA ASN A 30 18.30 9.36 -4.92
C ASN A 30 17.68 8.27 -5.81
N PHE A 31 16.74 8.68 -6.66
CA PHE A 31 16.05 7.79 -7.59
C PHE A 31 17.00 7.30 -8.69
N LYS A 32 17.12 5.98 -8.81
CA LYS A 32 17.98 5.32 -9.81
C LYS A 32 17.12 4.76 -10.95
N ALA A 33 16.96 5.52 -12.02
CA ALA A 33 16.13 5.16 -13.18
C ALA A 33 16.43 3.75 -13.74
N LYS A 34 17.69 3.32 -13.75
CA LYS A 34 18.08 1.97 -14.23
C LYS A 34 17.41 0.83 -13.45
N GLN A 35 17.08 1.04 -12.18
CA GLN A 35 16.43 0.02 -11.34
C GLN A 35 14.95 -0.15 -11.69
N SER A 36 14.31 0.87 -12.25
CA SER A 36 12.90 0.87 -12.62
C SER A 36 12.65 0.92 -14.13
N ALA A 37 13.70 0.81 -14.95
CA ALA A 37 13.60 0.92 -16.41
C ALA A 37 12.67 -0.15 -17.04
N TRP A 38 12.52 -1.30 -16.38
CA TRP A 38 11.58 -2.34 -16.78
C TRP A 38 10.11 -1.89 -16.65
N ALA A 39 9.80 -1.04 -15.66
CA ALA A 39 8.44 -0.55 -15.40
C ALA A 39 8.00 0.56 -16.36
N GLU A 40 8.96 1.14 -17.09
CA GLU A 40 8.72 2.11 -18.18
C GLU A 40 8.30 1.44 -19.48
N GLN A 41 8.57 0.14 -19.63
CA GLN A 41 8.26 -0.58 -20.86
C GLN A 41 6.73 -0.67 -21.06
N PRO A 42 6.24 -0.56 -22.31
CA PRO A 42 4.85 -0.87 -22.61
C PRO A 42 4.50 -2.26 -22.11
N GLY A 43 3.38 -2.36 -21.43
CA GLY A 43 2.87 -3.60 -20.88
C GLY A 43 1.64 -4.09 -21.60
N THR A 44 1.42 -5.41 -21.58
CA THR A 44 0.19 -6.05 -22.06
C THR A 44 -0.53 -6.83 -20.96
N LYS A 45 0.03 -6.87 -19.75
CA LYS A 45 -0.49 -7.67 -18.65
C LYS A 45 -1.50 -6.89 -17.84
N THR A 46 -2.43 -7.63 -17.24
CA THR A 46 -3.46 -7.12 -16.35
C THR A 46 -3.23 -7.64 -14.95
N LEU A 47 -3.27 -6.75 -13.96
CA LEU A 47 -3.31 -7.11 -12.54
C LEU A 47 -4.72 -6.81 -12.01
N ALA A 48 -5.41 -7.87 -11.57
CA ALA A 48 -6.66 -7.77 -10.85
C ALA A 48 -6.42 -8.01 -9.36
N VAL A 49 -6.92 -7.12 -8.50
CA VAL A 49 -6.75 -7.23 -7.06
C VAL A 49 -8.10 -7.16 -6.37
N GLN A 50 -8.39 -8.12 -5.49
CA GLN A 50 -9.50 -8.03 -4.55
C GLN A 50 -8.94 -7.69 -3.16
N ILE A 51 -9.51 -6.69 -2.48
CA ILE A 51 -9.11 -6.35 -1.11
C ILE A 51 -10.25 -6.67 -0.14
N SER A 52 -9.94 -7.43 0.91
CA SER A 52 -10.83 -7.66 2.05
C SER A 52 -10.18 -7.19 3.35
N GLY A 53 -10.95 -7.19 4.43
CA GLY A 53 -10.43 -6.98 5.77
C GLY A 53 -11.10 -7.88 6.79
N HIS A 54 -10.35 -8.25 7.82
CA HIS A 54 -10.84 -8.99 8.98
C HIS A 54 -10.47 -8.24 10.27
N ASP A 55 -11.17 -8.51 11.36
CA ASP A 55 -10.90 -7.88 12.66
C ASP A 55 -10.97 -8.83 13.86
N ASP A 56 -11.05 -10.13 13.60
CA ASP A 56 -11.21 -11.23 14.57
C ASP A 56 -12.45 -11.14 15.49
N LEU A 57 -13.33 -10.17 15.26
CA LEU A 57 -14.50 -9.89 16.09
C LEU A 57 -15.79 -10.17 15.33
N HIS A 58 -15.81 -9.84 14.04
CA HIS A 58 -16.95 -10.03 13.16
C HIS A 58 -16.70 -11.21 12.23
N THR A 59 -17.67 -12.12 12.14
CA THR A 59 -17.62 -13.30 11.27
C THR A 59 -18.09 -13.00 9.85
N GLN A 60 -18.75 -11.85 9.64
CA GLN A 60 -19.22 -11.42 8.34
C GLN A 60 -18.13 -10.60 7.62
N PRO A 61 -17.99 -10.73 6.28
CA PRO A 61 -17.06 -9.91 5.51
C PRO A 61 -17.32 -8.42 5.71
N LEU A 62 -16.26 -7.66 5.96
CA LEU A 62 -16.36 -6.22 6.15
C LEU A 62 -16.62 -5.53 4.81
N SER A 63 -17.65 -4.67 4.77
CA SER A 63 -17.92 -3.85 3.59
C SER A 63 -16.74 -2.91 3.36
N CYS A 64 -16.18 -2.92 2.16
CA CYS A 64 -14.99 -2.18 1.81
C CYS A 64 -15.31 -1.10 0.77
N LYS A 65 -14.79 0.11 0.99
CA LYS A 65 -14.71 1.17 -0.01
C LYS A 65 -13.30 1.72 -0.09
N LEU A 66 -12.89 2.14 -1.26
CA LEU A 66 -11.53 2.61 -1.51
C LEU A 66 -11.58 3.79 -2.46
N ALA A 67 -11.00 4.92 -2.08
CA ALA A 67 -10.94 6.10 -2.94
C ALA A 67 -9.79 5.98 -3.94
N ASP A 68 -9.89 6.60 -5.10
CA ASP A 68 -8.84 6.51 -6.14
C ASP A 68 -7.50 7.05 -5.65
N ALA A 69 -7.53 8.11 -4.85
CA ALA A 69 -6.35 8.68 -4.20
C ALA A 69 -5.72 7.76 -3.12
N ASP A 70 -6.44 6.71 -2.72
CA ASP A 70 -6.03 5.73 -1.72
C ASP A 70 -5.50 4.43 -2.35
N VAL A 71 -5.25 4.42 -3.67
CA VAL A 71 -4.69 3.26 -4.40
C VAL A 71 -3.58 3.68 -5.32
N MET A 72 -2.41 3.08 -5.15
CA MET A 72 -1.27 3.30 -6.02
C MET A 72 -0.50 1.99 -6.19
N LEU A 73 0.00 1.78 -7.40
CA LEU A 73 0.93 0.70 -7.70
C LEU A 73 2.29 1.31 -8.09
N PHE A 74 3.34 0.90 -7.40
CA PHE A 74 4.71 1.38 -7.61
C PHE A 74 5.60 0.24 -8.11
N PRO A 75 6.64 0.52 -8.89
CA PRO A 75 7.70 -0.45 -9.12
C PRO A 75 8.32 -0.90 -7.79
N ASP A 76 8.59 -2.19 -7.65
CA ASP A 76 9.26 -2.71 -6.45
C ASP A 76 10.78 -2.47 -6.51
N VAL A 77 11.18 -1.26 -6.15
CA VAL A 77 12.59 -0.86 -6.08
C VAL A 77 12.87 -0.09 -4.79
N PRO A 78 14.15 0.01 -4.35
CA PRO A 78 14.51 0.61 -3.06
C PRO A 78 13.93 2.01 -2.83
N PHE A 79 13.87 2.85 -3.86
CA PHE A 79 13.30 4.19 -3.77
C PHE A 79 11.84 4.18 -3.28
N PHE A 80 10.96 3.36 -3.88
CA PHE A 80 9.55 3.32 -3.49
C PHE A 80 9.32 2.60 -2.17
N ARG A 81 10.13 1.58 -1.84
CA ARG A 81 10.12 0.96 -0.50
C ARG A 81 10.47 1.98 0.57
N ASN A 82 11.46 2.83 0.34
CA ASN A 82 11.84 3.92 1.26
C ASN A 82 10.73 4.96 1.38
N TYR A 83 10.17 5.41 0.26
CA TYR A 83 9.03 6.33 0.24
C TYR A 83 7.86 5.82 1.11
N LEU A 84 7.45 4.57 0.91
CA LEU A 84 6.35 3.96 1.69
C LEU A 84 6.71 3.77 3.17
N ARG A 85 7.98 3.51 3.50
CA ARG A 85 8.44 3.45 4.90
C ARG A 85 8.37 4.81 5.59
N VAL A 86 8.68 5.89 4.88
CA VAL A 86 8.54 7.25 5.43
C VAL A 86 7.06 7.61 5.62
N ASP A 87 6.19 7.27 4.67
CA ASP A 87 4.73 7.40 4.84
C ASP A 87 4.23 6.65 6.07
N MET A 88 4.62 5.37 6.23
CA MET A 88 4.28 4.59 7.41
C MET A 88 4.90 5.13 8.72
N ALA A 89 6.02 5.85 8.66
CA ALA A 89 6.61 6.45 9.86
C ALA A 89 5.84 7.70 10.31
N GLN A 90 5.19 8.41 9.38
CA GLN A 90 4.49 9.65 9.65
C GLN A 90 2.98 9.46 9.44
N ALA A 91 2.23 9.25 10.53
CA ALA A 91 0.77 9.26 10.47
C ALA A 91 0.29 10.59 9.87
N GLY A 92 -0.20 10.57 8.63
CA GLY A 92 -0.57 11.77 7.89
C GLY A 92 0.53 12.37 7.01
N PHE A 93 1.54 11.59 6.61
CA PHE A 93 2.49 12.00 5.56
C PHE A 93 1.72 12.43 4.30
N ARG A 94 2.02 13.63 3.83
CA ARG A 94 1.37 14.27 2.66
C ARG A 94 2.37 14.58 1.55
N GLU A 95 3.64 14.20 1.72
CA GLU A 95 4.66 14.54 0.73
C GLU A 95 4.42 13.74 -0.54
N LYS A 96 4.28 14.49 -1.64
CA LYS A 96 4.20 13.94 -2.98
C LYS A 96 5.60 13.43 -3.34
N ILE A 97 5.69 12.40 -4.19
CA ILE A 97 6.96 12.02 -4.82
C ILE A 97 7.49 13.26 -5.57
N GLY A 98 8.65 13.78 -5.13
CA GLY A 98 9.25 14.99 -5.68
C GLY A 98 9.90 14.75 -7.05
N ASN A 99 10.52 13.57 -7.20
CA ASN A 99 11.13 13.15 -8.44
C ASN A 99 10.07 12.87 -9.53
N GLN A 100 10.06 13.68 -10.59
CA GLN A 100 9.05 13.58 -11.66
C GLN A 100 9.10 12.26 -12.43
N HIS A 101 10.30 11.72 -12.68
CA HIS A 101 10.44 10.42 -13.34
C HIS A 101 9.86 9.30 -12.49
N ALA A 102 10.20 9.26 -11.20
CA ALA A 102 9.63 8.29 -10.27
C ALA A 102 8.10 8.42 -10.19
N LYS A 103 7.58 9.66 -10.15
CA LYS A 103 6.14 9.91 -10.12
C LYS A 103 5.43 9.39 -11.38
N ALA A 104 6.06 9.47 -12.55
CA ALA A 104 5.49 8.96 -13.81
C ALA A 104 5.37 7.42 -13.85
N LEU A 105 6.05 6.71 -12.95
CA LEU A 105 5.97 5.26 -12.84
C LEU A 105 4.82 4.76 -11.98
N VAL A 106 4.20 5.65 -11.21
CA VAL A 106 3.05 5.30 -10.38
C VAL A 106 1.86 4.97 -11.27
N ARG A 107 1.18 3.86 -11.01
CA ARG A 107 -0.05 3.49 -11.70
C ARG A 107 -1.23 3.63 -10.75
N SER A 108 -2.35 4.12 -11.28
CA SER A 108 -3.64 4.18 -10.60
C SER A 108 -4.55 3.10 -11.18
N ALA A 109 -5.41 2.53 -10.35
CA ALA A 109 -6.36 1.52 -10.78
C ALA A 109 -7.59 2.16 -11.45
N ALA A 110 -8.20 1.45 -12.39
CA ALA A 110 -9.61 1.66 -12.69
C ALA A 110 -10.44 1.01 -11.57
N ARG A 111 -11.30 1.79 -10.91
CA ARG A 111 -12.04 1.36 -9.73
C ARG A 111 -13.36 0.67 -10.10
N ASN A 112 -13.76 -0.30 -9.29
CA ASN A 112 -15.16 -0.69 -9.12
C ASN A 112 -15.65 -0.50 -7.67
N ASP A 113 -16.95 -0.65 -7.44
CA ASP A 113 -17.58 -0.26 -6.17
C ASP A 113 -17.31 -1.18 -4.96
N ASP A 114 -16.51 -2.25 -5.10
CA ASP A 114 -16.35 -3.30 -4.07
C ASP A 114 -14.88 -3.63 -3.71
N CYS A 115 -14.00 -2.62 -3.71
CA CYS A 115 -12.56 -2.82 -3.42
C CYS A 115 -11.89 -3.87 -4.31
N ARG A 116 -12.40 -4.02 -5.54
CA ARG A 116 -11.73 -4.76 -6.60
C ARG A 116 -11.13 -3.75 -7.57
N LEU A 117 -9.89 -3.99 -7.94
CA LEU A 117 -9.04 -3.05 -8.65
C LEU A 117 -8.50 -3.74 -9.90
N VAL A 118 -8.41 -2.97 -10.99
CA VAL A 118 -7.77 -3.43 -12.22
C VAL A 118 -6.68 -2.45 -12.63
N PHE A 119 -5.50 -2.98 -12.88
CA PHE A 119 -4.40 -2.27 -13.51
C PHE A 119 -4.11 -2.94 -14.85
N ASN A 120 -4.31 -2.20 -15.93
CA ASN A 120 -4.08 -2.68 -17.30
C ASN A 120 -2.73 -2.22 -17.82
N ASN A 121 -2.27 -2.85 -18.89
CA ASN A 121 -1.06 -2.48 -19.64
C ASN A 121 0.20 -2.45 -18.77
N LEU A 122 0.34 -3.41 -17.86
CA LEU A 122 1.51 -3.55 -17.00
C LEU A 122 2.57 -4.42 -17.68
N PRO A 123 3.86 -4.05 -17.65
CA PRO A 123 4.93 -4.99 -17.89
C PRO A 123 5.00 -6.00 -16.74
N ALA A 124 5.46 -7.21 -17.05
CA ALA A 124 5.76 -8.22 -16.03
C ALA A 124 6.87 -7.72 -15.10
N GLY A 125 6.80 -8.10 -13.82
CA GLY A 125 7.75 -7.67 -12.82
C GLY A 125 7.15 -7.55 -11.43
N SER A 126 7.96 -7.13 -10.47
CA SER A 126 7.57 -6.95 -9.08
C SER A 126 7.10 -5.52 -8.83
N TRP A 127 5.90 -5.40 -8.26
CA TRP A 127 5.23 -4.14 -7.97
C TRP A 127 4.88 -4.06 -6.47
N LEU A 128 4.73 -2.85 -5.96
CA LEU A 128 4.24 -2.55 -4.61
C LEU A 128 2.85 -1.95 -4.73
N LEU A 129 1.84 -2.69 -4.29
CA LEU A 129 0.48 -2.19 -4.18
C LEU A 129 0.34 -1.46 -2.85
N ALA A 130 0.16 -0.14 -2.86
CA ALA A 130 -0.18 0.64 -1.68
C ALA A 130 -1.65 1.01 -1.68
N THR A 131 -2.32 0.73 -0.56
CA THR A 131 -3.77 0.88 -0.40
C THR A 131 -4.12 1.47 0.96
N ARG A 132 -5.15 2.31 1.01
CA ARG A 132 -5.75 2.79 2.26
C ARG A 132 -7.26 2.57 2.27
N PRO A 133 -7.71 1.30 2.35
CA PRO A 133 -9.12 0.95 2.31
C PRO A 133 -9.89 1.48 3.52
N GLN A 134 -11.15 1.79 3.29
CA GLN A 134 -12.12 2.18 4.29
C GLN A 134 -13.10 1.04 4.47
N PHE A 135 -13.11 0.46 5.66
CA PHE A 135 -14.03 -0.62 6.03
C PHE A 135 -15.16 -0.07 6.86
N TYR A 136 -16.36 -0.61 6.66
CA TYR A 136 -17.55 -0.31 7.41
C TYR A 136 -17.94 -1.55 8.22
N ILE A 137 -18.01 -1.36 9.53
CA ILE A 137 -18.42 -2.40 10.48
C ILE A 137 -19.82 -2.04 10.93
N ASN A 138 -20.74 -3.01 10.79
CA ASN A 138 -22.12 -2.87 11.21
C ASN A 138 -22.30 -3.64 12.52
N ASP A 139 -22.41 -2.91 13.63
CA ASP A 139 -22.78 -3.47 14.92
C ASP A 139 -24.28 -3.30 15.13
N ALA A 140 -24.89 -4.11 16.01
CA ALA A 140 -26.34 -4.14 16.27
C ALA A 140 -26.99 -2.77 16.58
N ALA A 141 -26.20 -1.77 16.96
CA ALA A 141 -26.66 -0.42 17.28
C ALA A 141 -25.98 0.71 16.47
N SER A 142 -24.97 0.42 15.64
CA SER A 142 -24.24 1.47 14.92
C SER A 142 -23.38 0.95 13.78
N GLN A 143 -23.31 1.70 12.69
CA GLN A 143 -22.28 1.54 11.68
C GLN A 143 -21.08 2.45 12.02
N HIS A 144 -19.86 1.92 11.99
CA HIS A 144 -18.66 2.71 12.18
C HIS A 144 -17.61 2.45 11.10
N ARG A 145 -16.95 3.54 10.67
CA ARG A 145 -15.91 3.53 9.65
C ARG A 145 -14.54 3.30 10.26
N VAL A 146 -13.79 2.38 9.67
CA VAL A 146 -12.43 2.01 10.04
C VAL A 146 -11.54 2.21 8.83
N ALA A 147 -10.52 3.04 8.97
CA ALA A 147 -9.55 3.30 7.92
C ALA A 147 -8.15 3.30 8.55
N PRO A 148 -7.16 2.66 7.93
CA PRO A 148 -5.77 2.80 8.32
C PRO A 148 -5.33 4.26 8.28
N PRO A 149 -4.52 4.73 9.25
CA PRO A 149 -4.01 6.10 9.27
C PRO A 149 -2.91 6.35 8.22
N MET A 150 -2.41 5.30 7.56
CA MET A 150 -1.31 5.30 6.59
C MET A 150 -1.59 4.27 5.48
N PHE A 151 -0.82 4.32 4.40
CA PHE A 151 -0.92 3.29 3.37
C PHE A 151 -0.42 1.95 3.89
N MET A 152 -1.22 0.91 3.66
CA MET A 152 -0.80 -0.49 3.78
C MET A 152 -0.27 -0.93 2.42
N TRP A 153 0.85 -1.65 2.35
CA TRP A 153 1.39 -2.07 1.06
C TRP A 153 1.86 -3.52 0.99
N ASN A 154 1.76 -4.10 -0.20
CA ASN A 154 2.09 -5.50 -0.50
C ASN A 154 2.95 -5.57 -1.76
N MET A 155 3.93 -6.47 -1.77
CA MET A 155 4.65 -6.81 -2.99
C MET A 155 3.84 -7.82 -3.81
N ILE A 156 3.56 -7.48 -5.06
CA ILE A 156 2.83 -8.31 -6.02
C ILE A 156 3.70 -8.51 -7.24
N THR A 157 3.88 -9.76 -7.66
CA THR A 157 4.58 -10.08 -8.91
C THR A 157 3.57 -10.27 -10.02
N VAL A 158 3.64 -9.45 -11.07
CA VAL A 158 2.88 -9.63 -12.31
C VAL A 158 3.63 -10.65 -13.17
N SER A 159 2.97 -11.77 -13.45
CA SER A 159 3.56 -12.89 -14.19
C SER A 159 3.86 -12.51 -15.65
N ALA A 160 4.98 -13.00 -16.17
CA ALA A 160 5.28 -12.92 -17.60
C ALA A 160 4.44 -13.92 -18.42
N GLU A 161 4.06 -15.03 -17.81
CA GLU A 161 3.42 -16.19 -18.46
C GLU A 161 1.90 -16.06 -18.54
N SER A 162 1.29 -15.27 -17.64
CA SER A 162 -0.16 -15.09 -17.57
C SER A 162 -0.55 -13.71 -18.07
N ASP A 163 -1.64 -13.59 -18.84
CA ASP A 163 -2.15 -12.28 -19.27
C ASP A 163 -2.87 -11.53 -18.15
N VAL A 164 -3.45 -12.29 -17.22
CA VAL A 164 -4.10 -11.76 -16.01
C VAL A 164 -3.43 -12.38 -14.79
N THR A 165 -2.90 -11.53 -13.91
CA THR A 165 -2.50 -11.90 -12.56
C THR A 165 -3.63 -11.49 -11.62
N ALA A 166 -4.23 -12.44 -10.90
CA ALA A 166 -5.35 -12.17 -9.99
C ALA A 166 -4.94 -12.46 -8.55
N VAL A 167 -5.03 -11.45 -7.68
CA VAL A 167 -4.54 -11.53 -6.29
C VAL A 167 -5.64 -11.09 -5.33
N HIS A 168 -5.78 -11.84 -4.24
CA HIS A 168 -6.59 -11.43 -3.10
C HIS A 168 -5.65 -10.97 -1.99
N VAL A 169 -5.92 -9.78 -1.43
CA VAL A 169 -5.16 -9.17 -0.35
C VAL A 169 -6.09 -8.92 0.82
N GLU A 170 -5.87 -9.63 1.92
CA GLU A 170 -6.62 -9.46 3.16
C GLU A 170 -5.88 -8.54 4.13
N LYS A 171 -6.57 -7.56 4.69
CA LYS A 171 -6.02 -6.59 5.65
C LYS A 171 -6.45 -6.92 7.10
N ASP A 172 -5.50 -7.08 8.00
CA ASP A 172 -5.80 -7.15 9.44
C ASP A 172 -6.15 -5.76 9.99
N LEU A 173 -7.39 -5.62 10.47
CA LEU A 173 -7.92 -4.42 11.12
C LEU A 173 -8.07 -4.57 12.63
N SER A 174 -7.80 -5.74 13.20
CA SER A 174 -8.06 -6.10 14.59
C SER A 174 -7.50 -5.06 15.55
N ARG A 175 -6.29 -4.55 15.29
CA ARG A 175 -5.67 -3.49 16.13
C ARG A 175 -6.38 -2.14 16.03
N ILE A 176 -6.91 -1.78 14.86
CA ILE A 176 -7.60 -0.51 14.63
C ILE A 176 -9.00 -0.57 15.24
N VAL A 177 -9.71 -1.67 14.99
CA VAL A 177 -11.07 -1.91 15.51
C VAL A 177 -11.05 -1.95 17.03
N ARG A 178 -10.16 -2.73 17.65
CA ARG A 178 -10.04 -2.82 19.12
C ARG A 178 -9.77 -1.47 19.80
N LYS A 179 -9.09 -0.53 19.13
CA LYS A 179 -8.90 0.84 19.65
C LYS A 179 -10.17 1.69 19.61
N LYS A 180 -11.03 1.46 18.61
CA LYS A 180 -12.29 2.20 18.41
C LYS A 180 -13.46 1.58 19.18
N HIS A 181 -13.43 0.27 19.43
CA HIS A 181 -14.49 -0.44 20.15
C HIS A 181 -14.54 -0.01 21.61
N GLN A 182 -15.71 0.47 22.06
CA GLN A 182 -15.88 1.07 23.40
C GLN A 182 -15.59 0.08 24.54
N TYR A 183 -15.84 -1.21 24.33
CA TYR A 183 -15.66 -2.27 25.34
C TYR A 183 -14.20 -2.73 25.51
N VAL A 184 -13.35 -2.63 24.48
CA VAL A 184 -11.93 -3.04 24.53
C VAL A 184 -11.03 -1.90 25.02
N ARG A 185 -11.50 -0.66 24.93
CA ARG A 185 -10.77 0.56 25.33
C ARG A 185 -10.36 0.54 26.81
N LYS A 186 -11.09 -0.19 27.68
CA LYS A 186 -10.86 -0.23 29.14
C LYS A 186 -9.59 -0.98 29.58
N HIS A 187 -8.92 -1.76 28.71
CA HIS A 187 -7.77 -2.59 29.12
C HIS A 187 -6.43 -2.24 28.45
N THR A 188 -6.34 -1.15 27.68
CA THR A 188 -5.06 -0.72 27.10
C THR A 188 -4.24 0.10 28.10
N HIS A 189 -3.58 -0.61 29.02
CA HIS A 189 -2.66 -0.04 30.01
C HIS A 189 -1.54 0.79 29.36
N LYS A 190 -1.08 1.87 30.00
CA LYS A 190 -0.03 2.80 29.51
C LYS A 190 1.26 2.12 28.99
N LYS A 191 1.54 0.88 29.40
CA LYS A 191 2.69 0.07 28.94
C LYS A 191 2.54 -0.49 27.51
N SER A 192 1.33 -0.55 26.93
CA SER A 192 1.12 -1.02 25.55
C SER A 192 1.58 -0.01 24.48
N LYS A 193 1.76 1.27 24.85
CA LYS A 193 2.27 2.31 23.95
C LYS A 193 3.69 2.03 23.43
N LYS A 194 4.48 1.22 24.16
CA LYS A 194 5.85 0.85 23.75
C LYS A 194 5.85 -0.17 22.59
N ARG A 195 4.78 -0.95 22.42
CA ARG A 195 4.60 -1.94 21.33
C ARG A 195 4.13 -1.34 20.00
N ILE A 196 3.88 -0.02 19.94
CA ILE A 196 3.55 0.69 18.70
C ILE A 196 4.78 0.78 17.77
N ARG A 197 5.98 0.49 18.26
CA ARG A 197 7.24 0.52 17.50
C ARG A 197 7.64 -0.81 16.86
N GLU A 198 6.92 -1.89 17.12
CA GLU A 198 7.21 -3.18 16.48
C GLU A 198 6.39 -3.32 15.20
N PHE A 199 6.69 -2.45 14.23
CA PHE A 199 6.45 -2.70 12.81
C PHE A 199 7.53 -3.68 12.36
N ARG A 200 7.31 -4.97 12.57
CA ARG A 200 8.18 -6.02 12.02
C ARG A 200 7.67 -6.36 10.62
N GLY A 201 8.56 -6.32 9.64
CA GLY A 201 8.30 -6.79 8.28
C GLY A 201 7.84 -5.68 7.34
N GLU A 202 8.25 -5.81 6.10
CA GLU A 202 7.95 -4.91 4.99
C GLU A 202 6.43 -4.78 4.78
N GLY A 203 5.89 -3.56 4.87
CA GLY A 203 4.52 -3.25 4.45
C GLY A 203 3.38 -3.76 5.32
N SER A 204 3.10 -3.05 6.42
CA SER A 204 1.85 -3.13 7.21
C SER A 204 1.57 -4.47 7.94
N PRO A 205 0.82 -4.51 9.06
CA PRO A 205 0.70 -5.72 9.87
C PRO A 205 -0.14 -6.78 9.14
N ASP A 206 0.30 -8.04 9.26
CA ASP A 206 -0.49 -9.26 9.11
C ASP A 206 -1.40 -9.30 7.86
N THR A 207 -0.91 -8.77 6.73
CA THR A 207 -1.57 -8.89 5.44
C THR A 207 -1.36 -10.28 4.84
N GLN A 208 -2.43 -11.03 4.63
CA GLN A 208 -2.40 -12.26 3.83
C GLN A 208 -2.57 -11.92 2.35
N GLN A 209 -1.89 -12.69 1.50
CA GLN A 209 -1.93 -12.52 0.06
C GLN A 209 -2.00 -13.89 -0.60
N ASP A 210 -3.06 -14.13 -1.33
CA ASP A 210 -3.33 -15.40 -2.00
C ASP A 210 -3.79 -15.19 -3.44
N SER A 211 -3.81 -16.26 -4.23
CA SER A 211 -4.35 -16.24 -5.59
C SER A 211 -5.86 -16.07 -5.57
N TRP A 212 -6.38 -15.10 -6.32
CA TRP A 212 -7.82 -14.93 -6.47
C TRP A 212 -8.35 -15.74 -7.65
N ILE A 213 -9.20 -16.73 -7.35
CA ILE A 213 -9.94 -17.47 -8.38
C ILE A 213 -11.11 -16.61 -8.85
N MET A 214 -10.90 -15.89 -9.96
CA MET A 214 -11.92 -15.00 -10.54
C MET A 214 -13.05 -15.81 -11.19
N THR A 215 -14.29 -15.53 -10.80
CA THR A 215 -15.47 -16.08 -11.47
C THR A 215 -15.70 -15.39 -12.82
N PRO A 216 -16.48 -15.99 -13.75
CA PRO A 216 -16.87 -15.31 -14.98
C PRO A 216 -17.57 -13.96 -14.75
N ALA A 217 -18.41 -13.88 -13.72
CA ALA A 217 -19.07 -12.63 -13.32
C ALA A 217 -18.07 -11.56 -12.86
N ASP A 218 -17.02 -11.97 -12.14
CA ASP A 218 -15.95 -11.04 -11.73
C ASP A 218 -15.19 -10.48 -12.94
N LYS A 219 -14.83 -11.34 -13.89
CA LYS A 219 -14.15 -10.92 -15.14
C LYS A 219 -15.00 -9.93 -15.92
N GLN A 220 -16.29 -10.22 -16.08
CA GLN A 220 -17.23 -9.33 -16.77
C GLN A 220 -17.39 -7.99 -16.05
N THR A 221 -17.56 -8.00 -14.73
CA THR A 221 -17.71 -6.78 -13.91
C THR A 221 -16.46 -5.91 -13.96
N LEU A 222 -15.29 -6.54 -14.05
CA LEU A 222 -13.99 -5.85 -14.12
C LEU A 222 -13.58 -5.46 -15.55
N GLY A 223 -14.40 -5.77 -16.56
CA GLY A 223 -14.07 -5.51 -17.96
C GLY A 223 -12.83 -6.28 -18.44
N ILE A 224 -12.50 -7.40 -17.80
CA ILE A 224 -11.39 -8.27 -18.18
C ILE A 224 -11.92 -9.23 -19.24
N LEU A 225 -11.50 -9.02 -20.48
CA LEU A 225 -11.89 -9.87 -21.61
C LEU A 225 -11.42 -11.31 -21.36
N GLY A 226 -12.37 -12.24 -21.39
CA GLY A 226 -12.14 -13.65 -21.08
C GLY A 226 -11.27 -14.33 -22.13
N GLY A 227 -10.10 -14.82 -21.72
CA GLY A 227 -9.55 -16.04 -22.29
C GLY A 227 -10.31 -17.23 -21.70
N ASP A 228 -11.13 -17.88 -22.51
CA ASP A 228 -11.67 -19.21 -22.21
C ASP A 228 -10.52 -20.21 -22.23
N GLN A 229 -9.94 -20.49 -21.06
CA GLN A 229 -9.33 -21.79 -20.80
C GLN A 229 -9.95 -22.33 -19.53
N ALA A 230 -10.89 -23.27 -19.72
CA ALA A 230 -11.34 -24.17 -18.69
C ALA A 230 -10.11 -24.88 -18.08
N PRO A 231 -10.11 -25.20 -16.77
CA PRO A 231 -9.08 -26.05 -16.21
C PRO A 231 -9.15 -27.41 -16.91
N THR A 232 -8.07 -27.77 -17.62
CA THR A 232 -7.87 -29.14 -18.09
C THR A 232 -7.87 -30.03 -16.85
N ALA A 233 -8.93 -30.81 -16.67
CA ALA A 233 -8.97 -31.84 -15.65
C ALA A 233 -7.79 -32.78 -15.89
N ILE A 234 -6.85 -32.80 -14.95
CA ILE A 234 -5.79 -33.81 -14.94
C ILE A 234 -6.47 -35.09 -14.45
N THR A 235 -6.84 -35.96 -15.38
CA THR A 235 -7.23 -37.33 -15.08
C THR A 235 -6.05 -37.99 -14.37
N PRO A 236 -6.18 -38.51 -13.14
CA PRO A 236 -5.11 -39.28 -12.54
C PRO A 236 -4.96 -40.58 -13.33
N THR A 237 -3.80 -40.74 -13.96
CA THR A 237 -3.37 -41.98 -14.61
C THR A 237 -3.26 -43.06 -13.53
N GLY A 238 -4.31 -43.87 -13.40
CA GLY A 238 -4.30 -45.08 -12.59
C GLY A 238 -3.31 -46.08 -13.18
N GLN A 239 -2.45 -46.60 -12.31
CA GLN A 239 -1.41 -47.59 -12.57
C GLN A 239 -1.92 -48.78 -13.38
N GLN A 240 -1.10 -49.18 -14.36
CA GLN A 240 -1.20 -50.46 -15.04
C GLN A 240 0.16 -51.15 -14.87
N GLU A 241 0.21 -52.16 -13.99
CA GLU A 241 1.00 -53.40 -14.07
C GLU A 241 0.88 -54.16 -12.72
N PRO A 242 1.03 -55.48 -12.68
CA PRO A 242 1.75 -56.34 -13.64
C PRO A 242 0.87 -57.15 -14.61
#